data_AF-A0A351KDT9-F1
#
_entry.id   AF-A0A351KDT9-F1
#
_cell.length_a   1.000
_cell.length_b   1.000
_cell.length_c   1.000
_cell.angle_alpha   90.00
_cell.angle_beta   90.00
_cell.angle_gamma   90.00
#
_symmetry.space_group_name_H-M   'P 1'
#
loop_
_entity.id
_entity.type
_entity.pdbx_description
1 polymer ?
#
loop_
_entity_poly.entity_id
_entity_poly.type
_entity_poly.pdbx_seq_one_letter_code
_entity_poly.pdbx_strand_id
1 'polypeptide(L)'
;GKENLSGNIVVIGGGMVGMETAEYLAERGCKVTVLEMLPEFCADLGSTRKISVTENIYKAGINPVTNVMVTEVKEGSVIGKKDGKETTYPCDYAVVAIGTRSKNGENLKTACRKNNIPYFVIGDAAKGRRAINATREAFDLALSIDDETVQAEAKKEKKTVFLTGGTGTMGVETIKQLLSRSGRFNVRVLARRSQKNKEVLKEFMSYPNFEVIWGDMKDYDTIYRCVTGADYVLHIGAMVSPAADKDPEGTLRTNIGSTLNIIKAIKAQPNPDAIKLAYVGTVAETGSRTAPIHWGRCGDPVKPSIHDYYGLSKVVSEREVFESGLKYWVSIRQTGMHPIKEGAENEPIIFHQPPNDVMEWSTAIESGIAMANLCEDWVDESFWRKAYNLSSGAKWRYANWEFTN
;
A
#
# COMPACT_ATOMS: atom_id res chain seq x y z
N GLY A 1 -9.78 -23.60 -32.31
CA GLY A 1 -10.36 -24.72 -31.53
C GLY A 1 -10.62 -25.89 -32.46
N LYS A 2 -11.25 -26.96 -31.97
CA LYS A 2 -11.72 -28.07 -32.84
C LYS A 2 -13.00 -27.73 -33.61
N GLU A 3 -13.71 -26.67 -33.19
CA GLU A 3 -14.94 -26.19 -33.81
C GLU A 3 -14.65 -25.13 -34.89
N ASN A 4 -15.40 -25.20 -35.99
CA ASN A 4 -15.44 -24.16 -37.03
C ASN A 4 -16.52 -23.14 -36.66
N LEU A 5 -16.08 -21.94 -36.30
CA LEU A 5 -16.97 -20.86 -35.88
C LEU A 5 -17.39 -20.03 -37.10
N SER A 6 -18.66 -19.63 -37.13
CA SER A 6 -19.24 -18.76 -38.16
C SER A 6 -20.35 -17.90 -37.56
N GLY A 7 -20.67 -16.76 -38.19
CA GLY A 7 -21.74 -15.87 -37.74
C GLY A 7 -21.26 -14.75 -36.82
N ASN A 8 -22.12 -14.35 -35.88
CA ASN A 8 -21.87 -13.30 -34.90
C ASN A 8 -21.17 -13.90 -33.67
N ILE A 9 -19.98 -13.40 -33.36
CA ILE A 9 -19.19 -13.90 -32.23
C ILE A 9 -18.95 -12.78 -31.25
N VAL A 10 -19.20 -13.06 -29.97
CA VAL A 10 -18.79 -12.19 -28.87
C VAL A 10 -17.52 -12.75 -28.25
N VAL A 11 -16.44 -11.97 -28.26
CA VAL A 11 -15.20 -12.27 -27.52
C VAL A 11 -15.24 -11.51 -26.20
N ILE A 12 -15.12 -12.23 -25.09
CA ILE A 12 -15.15 -11.67 -23.74
C ILE A 12 -13.71 -11.47 -23.27
N GLY A 13 -13.29 -10.21 -23.15
CA GLY A 13 -11.93 -9.79 -22.83
C GLY A 13 -11.25 -9.07 -24.00
N GLY A 14 -10.88 -7.80 -23.80
CA GLY A 14 -10.15 -6.95 -24.75
C GLY A 14 -8.65 -6.86 -24.46
N GLY A 15 -8.08 -7.84 -23.75
CA GLY A 15 -6.63 -8.03 -23.65
C GLY A 15 -6.02 -8.59 -24.93
N MET A 16 -4.69 -8.78 -24.96
CA MET A 16 -3.99 -9.25 -26.17
C MET A 16 -4.57 -10.57 -26.72
N VAL A 17 -4.82 -11.56 -25.86
CA VAL A 17 -5.38 -12.87 -26.26
C VAL A 17 -6.75 -12.71 -26.92
N GLY A 18 -7.61 -11.86 -26.35
CA GLY A 18 -8.94 -11.61 -26.88
C GLY A 18 -8.90 -10.88 -28.23
N MET A 19 -8.01 -9.90 -28.38
CA MET A 19 -7.85 -9.18 -29.65
C MET A 19 -7.26 -10.06 -30.76
N GLU A 20 -6.23 -10.86 -30.48
CA GLU A 20 -5.69 -11.82 -31.46
C GLU A 20 -6.76 -12.85 -31.88
N THR A 21 -7.56 -13.30 -30.91
CA THR A 21 -8.68 -14.20 -31.19
C THR A 21 -9.75 -13.52 -32.06
N ALA A 22 -10.04 -12.24 -31.80
CA ALA A 22 -10.99 -11.48 -32.59
C ALA A 22 -10.50 -11.27 -34.04
N GLU A 23 -9.22 -10.92 -34.24
CA GLU A 23 -8.60 -10.81 -35.56
C GLU A 23 -8.67 -12.13 -36.32
N TYR A 24 -8.26 -13.24 -35.69
CA TYR A 24 -8.31 -14.58 -36.28
C TYR A 24 -9.71 -15.00 -36.75
N LEU A 25 -10.75 -14.60 -36.01
CA LEU A 25 -12.15 -14.88 -36.33
C LEU A 25 -12.69 -13.95 -37.42
N ALA A 26 -12.32 -12.67 -37.38
CA ALA A 26 -12.68 -11.70 -38.41
C ALA A 26 -12.09 -12.08 -39.78
N GLU A 27 -10.84 -12.55 -39.82
CA GLU A 27 -10.20 -13.09 -41.03
C GLU A 27 -10.93 -14.30 -41.64
N ARG A 28 -11.73 -15.01 -40.82
CA ARG A 28 -12.58 -16.13 -41.26
C ARG A 28 -14.00 -15.71 -41.63
N GLY A 29 -14.26 -14.40 -41.71
CA GLY A 29 -15.56 -13.85 -42.09
C GLY A 29 -16.59 -13.81 -40.96
N CYS A 30 -16.17 -14.00 -39.70
CA CYS A 30 -17.08 -13.84 -38.56
C CYS A 30 -17.27 -12.35 -38.22
N LYS A 31 -18.47 -11.98 -37.77
CA LYS A 31 -18.73 -10.63 -37.25
C LYS A 31 -18.42 -10.60 -35.76
N VAL A 32 -17.34 -9.92 -35.37
CA VAL A 32 -16.81 -10.01 -34.00
C VAL A 32 -17.10 -8.74 -33.19
N THR A 33 -17.70 -8.92 -32.02
CA THR A 33 -17.80 -7.89 -30.97
C THR A 33 -16.92 -8.29 -29.80
N VAL A 34 -16.04 -7.40 -29.35
CA VAL A 34 -15.19 -7.65 -28.19
C VAL A 34 -15.75 -6.87 -27.00
N LEU A 35 -15.97 -7.53 -25.86
CA LEU A 35 -16.44 -6.88 -24.63
C LEU A 35 -15.29 -6.78 -23.64
N GLU A 36 -14.95 -5.57 -23.20
CA GLU A 36 -13.88 -5.28 -22.25
C GLU A 36 -14.43 -4.55 -21.01
N MET A 37 -14.08 -5.04 -19.82
CA MET A 37 -14.54 -4.46 -18.56
C MET A 37 -13.87 -3.13 -18.23
N LEU A 38 -12.64 -2.92 -18.69
CA LEU A 38 -11.86 -1.71 -18.46
C LEU A 38 -12.26 -0.59 -19.45
N PRO A 39 -11.89 0.68 -19.15
CA PRO A 39 -12.14 1.80 -20.05
C PRO A 39 -11.44 1.70 -21.41
N GLU A 40 -10.39 0.88 -21.50
CA GLU A 40 -9.57 0.69 -22.68
C GLU A 40 -9.35 -0.80 -22.96
N PHE A 41 -9.39 -1.19 -24.24
CA PHE A 41 -8.87 -2.47 -24.71
C PHE A 41 -7.36 -2.33 -25.04
N CYS A 42 -6.64 -3.45 -25.10
CA CYS A 42 -5.19 -3.48 -25.30
C CYS A 42 -4.42 -2.56 -24.32
N ALA A 43 -4.90 -2.42 -23.09
CA ALA A 43 -4.27 -1.55 -22.08
C ALA A 43 -2.80 -1.93 -21.78
N ASP A 44 -2.42 -3.17 -22.11
CA ASP A 44 -1.06 -3.67 -21.95
C ASP A 44 -0.08 -3.28 -23.08
N LEU A 45 -0.59 -2.79 -24.22
CA LEU A 45 0.25 -2.37 -25.35
C LEU A 45 0.81 -0.96 -25.12
N GLY A 46 2.09 -0.79 -25.46
CA GLY A 46 2.69 0.54 -25.55
C GLY A 46 1.96 1.42 -26.58
N SER A 47 1.92 2.73 -26.33
CA SER A 47 1.11 3.69 -27.09
C SER A 47 1.27 3.58 -28.61
N THR A 48 2.51 3.48 -29.11
CA THR A 48 2.80 3.37 -30.55
C THR A 48 2.21 2.09 -31.15
N ARG A 49 2.36 0.95 -30.48
CA ARG A 49 1.83 -0.33 -30.97
C ARG A 49 0.30 -0.37 -30.88
N LYS A 50 -0.27 0.23 -29.83
CA LYS A 50 -1.72 0.32 -29.63
C LYS A 50 -2.40 1.05 -30.79
N ILE A 51 -1.79 2.11 -31.34
CA ILE A 51 -2.33 2.84 -32.51
C ILE A 51 -2.46 1.91 -33.72
N SER A 52 -1.38 1.22 -34.11
CA SER A 52 -1.39 0.34 -35.28
C SER A 52 -2.35 -0.84 -35.13
N VAL A 53 -2.39 -1.46 -33.94
CA VAL A 53 -3.32 -2.55 -33.64
C VAL A 53 -4.76 -2.05 -33.69
N THR A 54 -5.05 -0.87 -33.14
CA THR A 54 -6.39 -0.28 -33.18
C THR A 54 -6.88 -0.02 -34.61
N GLU A 55 -6.01 0.50 -35.49
CA GLU A 55 -6.37 0.67 -36.90
C GLU A 55 -6.69 -0.66 -37.59
N ASN A 56 -5.89 -1.71 -37.34
CA ASN A 56 -6.11 -3.02 -37.93
C ASN A 56 -7.42 -3.65 -37.46
N ILE A 57 -7.72 -3.56 -36.16
CA ILE A 57 -8.97 -4.04 -35.56
C ILE A 57 -10.18 -3.41 -36.25
N TYR A 58 -10.19 -2.09 -36.41
CA TYR A 58 -11.30 -1.41 -37.06
C TYR A 58 -11.38 -1.71 -38.56
N LYS A 59 -10.24 -1.83 -39.26
CA LYS A 59 -10.19 -2.26 -40.67
C LYS A 59 -10.75 -3.67 -40.86
N ALA A 60 -10.54 -4.56 -39.88
CA ALA A 60 -11.09 -5.91 -39.87
C ALA A 60 -12.58 -5.97 -39.49
N GLY A 61 -13.24 -4.83 -39.21
CA GLY A 61 -14.66 -4.79 -38.85
C GLY A 61 -14.96 -5.29 -37.44
N ILE A 62 -13.95 -5.40 -36.58
CA ILE A 62 -14.11 -5.80 -35.18
C ILE A 62 -14.62 -4.60 -34.38
N ASN A 63 -15.59 -4.84 -33.49
CA ASN A 63 -16.20 -3.80 -32.65
C ASN A 63 -15.85 -4.00 -31.16
N PRO A 64 -14.82 -3.31 -30.63
CA PRO A 64 -14.53 -3.31 -29.20
C PRO A 64 -15.52 -2.41 -28.44
N VAL A 65 -16.09 -2.95 -27.36
CA VAL A 65 -16.99 -2.24 -26.44
C VAL A 65 -16.39 -2.29 -25.04
N THR A 66 -15.91 -1.14 -24.57
CA THR A 66 -15.28 -0.98 -23.25
C THR A 66 -16.30 -0.65 -22.16
N ASN A 67 -15.86 -0.73 -20.90
CA ASN A 67 -16.68 -0.54 -19.70
C ASN A 67 -17.87 -1.52 -19.61
N VAL A 68 -17.70 -2.75 -20.10
CA VAL A 68 -18.73 -3.81 -20.06
C VAL A 68 -18.27 -4.95 -19.15
N MET A 69 -18.89 -5.07 -17.98
CA MET A 69 -18.69 -6.23 -17.11
C MET A 69 -19.66 -7.34 -17.53
N VAL A 70 -19.15 -8.37 -18.22
CA VAL A 70 -19.96 -9.55 -18.56
C VAL A 70 -20.37 -10.28 -17.28
N THR A 71 -21.68 -10.54 -17.13
CA THR A 71 -22.27 -11.18 -15.96
C THR A 71 -22.79 -12.58 -16.25
N GLU A 72 -23.21 -12.84 -17.49
CA GLU A 72 -23.87 -14.10 -17.85
C GLU A 72 -23.69 -14.43 -19.34
N VAL A 73 -23.58 -15.72 -19.67
CA VAL A 73 -23.61 -16.23 -21.05
C VAL A 73 -24.82 -17.14 -21.15
N LYS A 74 -25.72 -16.85 -22.09
CA LYS A 74 -26.93 -17.63 -22.38
C LYS A 74 -26.92 -18.13 -23.81
N GLU A 75 -27.83 -19.04 -24.12
CA GLU A 75 -28.08 -19.43 -25.49
C GLU A 75 -28.43 -18.20 -26.35
N GLY A 76 -27.70 -18.01 -27.45
CA GLY A 76 -27.89 -16.90 -28.39
C GLY A 76 -27.42 -15.52 -27.94
N SER A 77 -26.86 -15.34 -26.72
CA SER A 77 -26.40 -14.02 -26.27
C SER A 77 -25.44 -14.00 -25.08
N VAL A 78 -24.68 -12.92 -24.97
CA VAL A 78 -23.89 -12.55 -23.78
C VAL A 78 -24.53 -11.34 -23.10
N ILE A 79 -24.66 -11.39 -21.78
CA ILE A 79 -25.22 -10.31 -20.96
C ILE A 79 -24.09 -9.63 -20.18
N GLY A 80 -24.04 -8.30 -20.23
CA GLY A 80 -23.09 -7.50 -19.45
C GLY A 80 -23.71 -6.25 -18.86
N LYS A 81 -23.05 -5.68 -17.86
CA LYS A 81 -23.40 -4.39 -17.26
C LYS A 81 -22.50 -3.30 -17.82
N LYS A 82 -23.12 -2.27 -18.41
CA LYS A 82 -22.48 -1.04 -18.88
C LYS A 82 -23.17 0.16 -18.25
N ASP A 83 -22.41 1.06 -17.63
CA ASP A 83 -22.94 2.24 -16.94
C ASP A 83 -24.03 1.91 -15.90
N GLY A 84 -23.88 0.77 -15.22
CA GLY A 84 -24.83 0.25 -14.23
C GLY A 84 -26.11 -0.37 -14.80
N LYS A 85 -26.30 -0.36 -16.13
CA LYS A 85 -27.44 -0.95 -16.83
C LYS A 85 -27.07 -2.28 -17.46
N GLU A 86 -28.00 -3.22 -17.45
CA GLU A 86 -27.86 -4.48 -18.16
C GLU A 86 -27.98 -4.26 -19.67
N THR A 87 -27.10 -4.89 -20.44
CA THR A 87 -27.02 -4.81 -21.91
C THR A 87 -26.80 -6.21 -22.46
N THR A 88 -27.57 -6.55 -23.50
CA THR A 88 -27.52 -7.86 -24.16
C THR A 88 -26.80 -7.75 -25.49
N TYR A 89 -25.89 -8.69 -25.75
CA TYR A 89 -25.10 -8.80 -26.96
C TYR A 89 -25.43 -10.13 -27.65
N PRO A 90 -26.29 -10.14 -28.68
CA PRO A 90 -26.64 -11.35 -29.42
C PRO A 90 -25.41 -11.95 -30.11
N CYS A 91 -25.26 -13.27 -30.02
CA CYS A 91 -24.17 -13.98 -30.67
C CYS A 91 -24.52 -15.46 -30.87
N ASP A 92 -23.99 -16.03 -31.94
CA ASP A 92 -24.02 -17.48 -32.20
C ASP A 92 -23.00 -18.20 -31.31
N TYR A 93 -21.86 -17.55 -31.05
CA TYR A 93 -20.80 -18.08 -30.20
C TYR A 93 -20.24 -17.02 -29.25
N ALA A 94 -19.94 -17.44 -28.03
CA ALA A 94 -19.19 -16.66 -27.04
C ALA A 94 -17.80 -17.27 -26.84
N VAL A 95 -16.75 -16.48 -27.04
CA VAL A 95 -15.36 -16.88 -26.80
C VAL A 95 -14.87 -16.19 -25.54
N VAL A 96 -14.52 -16.98 -24.53
CA VAL A 96 -14.06 -16.47 -23.24
C VAL A 96 -12.53 -16.33 -23.26
N ALA A 97 -12.05 -15.09 -23.37
CA ALA A 97 -10.63 -14.71 -23.40
C ALA A 97 -10.26 -13.82 -22.20
N ILE A 98 -10.77 -14.17 -21.02
CA ILE A 98 -10.52 -13.45 -19.77
C ILE A 98 -9.18 -13.87 -19.15
N GLY A 99 -8.58 -12.95 -18.38
CA GLY A 99 -7.27 -13.16 -17.74
C GLY A 99 -7.21 -14.39 -16.82
N THR A 100 -5.99 -14.87 -16.57
CA THR A 100 -5.74 -16.00 -15.67
C THR A 100 -5.74 -15.58 -14.20
N ARG A 101 -6.15 -16.49 -13.32
CA ARG A 101 -5.97 -16.35 -11.87
C ARG A 101 -4.90 -17.34 -11.41
N SER A 102 -4.09 -16.93 -10.44
CA SER A 102 -3.15 -17.85 -9.79
C SER A 102 -3.91 -19.00 -9.13
N LYS A 103 -3.37 -20.22 -9.24
CA LYS A 103 -3.92 -21.37 -8.52
C LYS A 103 -3.61 -21.23 -7.03
N ASN A 104 -4.56 -21.61 -6.18
CA ASN A 104 -4.33 -21.63 -4.75
C ASN A 104 -3.26 -22.69 -4.40
N GLY A 105 -2.08 -22.24 -3.98
CA GLY A 105 -0.96 -23.09 -3.59
C GLY A 105 -0.88 -23.42 -2.09
N GLU A 106 -1.89 -23.09 -1.28
CA GLU A 106 -1.76 -23.13 0.20
C GLU A 106 -1.47 -24.52 0.75
N ASN A 107 -2.02 -25.57 0.13
CA ASN A 107 -1.71 -26.96 0.52
C ASN A 107 -0.21 -27.28 0.33
N LEU A 108 0.39 -26.81 -0.77
CA LEU A 108 1.81 -27.02 -1.03
C LEU A 108 2.67 -26.20 -0.07
N LYS A 109 2.32 -24.93 0.16
CA LYS A 109 3.01 -24.08 1.16
C LYS A 109 2.98 -24.72 2.55
N THR A 110 1.81 -25.21 2.97
CA THR A 110 1.61 -25.87 4.26
C THR A 110 2.47 -27.13 4.36
N ALA A 111 2.52 -27.95 3.30
CA ALA A 111 3.38 -29.13 3.26
C ALA A 111 4.87 -28.78 3.32
N CYS A 112 5.32 -27.77 2.57
CA CYS A 112 6.69 -27.27 2.61
C CYS A 112 7.07 -26.80 4.02
N ARG A 113 6.23 -25.97 4.65
CA ARG A 113 6.42 -25.47 6.02
C ARG A 113 6.53 -26.62 7.03
N LYS A 114 5.60 -27.59 6.98
CA LYS A 114 5.59 -28.75 7.88
C LYS A 114 6.88 -29.58 7.80
N ASN A 115 7.49 -29.65 6.62
CA ASN A 115 8.73 -30.40 6.38
C ASN A 115 9.98 -29.52 6.41
N ASN A 116 9.87 -28.25 6.81
CA ASN A 116 10.97 -27.27 6.81
C ASN A 116 11.67 -27.13 5.44
N ILE A 117 10.88 -27.26 4.35
CA ILE A 117 11.33 -27.15 2.97
C ILE A 117 11.15 -25.69 2.52
N PRO A 118 12.23 -25.01 2.09
CA PRO A 118 12.15 -23.66 1.54
C PRO A 118 11.37 -23.66 0.23
N TYR A 119 10.55 -22.64 0.01
CA TYR A 119 9.79 -22.51 -1.23
C TYR A 119 9.67 -21.06 -1.67
N PHE A 120 9.53 -20.86 -2.98
CA PHE A 120 9.34 -19.56 -3.61
C PHE A 120 8.13 -19.60 -4.53
N VAL A 121 7.32 -18.55 -4.50
CA VAL A 121 6.15 -18.40 -5.38
C VAL A 121 6.48 -17.34 -6.41
N ILE A 122 6.69 -17.76 -7.66
CA ILE A 122 7.12 -16.89 -8.76
C ILE A 122 6.21 -17.03 -9.99
N GLY A 123 6.26 -16.05 -10.89
CA GLY A 123 5.53 -16.05 -12.15
C GLY A 123 4.01 -16.07 -11.96
N ASP A 124 3.32 -16.88 -12.77
CA ASP A 124 1.85 -16.96 -12.75
C ASP A 124 1.30 -17.64 -11.48
N ALA A 125 2.11 -18.41 -10.77
CA ALA A 125 1.74 -18.95 -9.46
C ALA A 125 1.60 -17.83 -8.41
N ALA A 126 2.37 -16.75 -8.55
CA ALA A 126 2.20 -15.55 -7.72
C ALA A 126 1.00 -14.73 -8.22
N LYS A 127 1.00 -14.37 -9.50
CA LYS A 127 -0.06 -13.57 -10.14
C LYS A 127 0.06 -13.69 -11.65
N GLY A 128 -1.05 -14.06 -12.32
CA GLY A 128 -1.15 -14.15 -13.78
C GLY A 128 -0.75 -12.83 -14.44
N ARG A 129 0.37 -12.83 -15.17
CA ARG A 129 1.01 -11.63 -15.74
C ARG A 129 1.68 -11.96 -17.08
N ARG A 130 2.36 -10.97 -17.67
CA ARG A 130 3.15 -11.14 -18.90
C ARG A 130 4.31 -12.11 -18.69
N ALA A 131 4.68 -12.83 -19.75
CA ALA A 131 5.82 -13.75 -19.78
C ALA A 131 7.11 -13.10 -19.28
N ILE A 132 7.36 -11.83 -19.63
CA ILE A 132 8.57 -11.10 -19.18
C ILE A 132 8.65 -10.96 -17.65
N ASN A 133 7.52 -10.86 -16.96
CA ASN A 133 7.52 -10.79 -15.50
C ASN A 133 7.88 -12.15 -14.90
N ALA A 134 7.30 -13.23 -15.45
CA ALA A 134 7.59 -14.58 -15.00
C ALA A 134 9.05 -14.96 -15.26
N THR A 135 9.60 -14.64 -16.43
CA THR A 135 11.00 -14.92 -16.75
C THR A 135 11.96 -14.05 -15.95
N ARG A 136 11.63 -12.78 -15.72
CA ARG A 136 12.45 -11.89 -14.90
C ARG A 136 12.52 -12.35 -13.44
N GLU A 137 11.37 -12.68 -12.84
CA GLU A 137 11.33 -13.21 -11.46
C GLU A 137 12.10 -14.51 -11.31
N ALA A 138 11.98 -15.42 -12.29
CA ALA A 138 12.75 -16.65 -12.29
C ALA A 138 14.26 -16.38 -12.38
N PHE A 139 14.67 -15.45 -13.24
CA PHE A 139 16.07 -15.04 -13.37
C PHE A 139 16.60 -14.42 -12.07
N ASP A 140 15.88 -13.46 -11.49
CA ASP A 140 16.29 -12.78 -10.26
C ASP A 140 16.40 -13.75 -9.08
N LEU A 141 15.45 -14.68 -8.95
CA LEU A 141 15.53 -15.72 -7.93
C LEU A 141 16.71 -16.67 -8.17
N ALA A 142 16.94 -17.10 -9.41
CA ALA A 142 18.04 -18.01 -9.75
C ALA A 142 19.41 -17.47 -9.36
N LEU A 143 19.61 -16.14 -9.34
CA LEU A 143 20.87 -15.51 -8.91
C LEU A 143 21.17 -15.69 -7.41
N SER A 144 20.17 -15.99 -6.59
CA SER A 144 20.28 -16.01 -5.14
C SER A 144 19.67 -17.26 -4.49
N ILE A 145 19.15 -18.19 -5.28
CA ILE A 145 18.42 -19.34 -4.76
C ILE A 145 19.30 -20.22 -3.87
N ASP A 146 20.60 -20.34 -4.14
CA ASP A 146 21.50 -21.16 -3.33
C ASP A 146 22.07 -20.41 -2.09
N ASP A 147 21.75 -19.13 -1.92
CA ASP A 147 22.19 -18.35 -0.76
C ASP A 147 21.53 -18.87 0.53
N GLU A 148 22.34 -19.20 1.53
CA GLU A 148 21.86 -19.77 2.80
C GLU A 148 20.88 -18.87 3.55
N THR A 149 21.07 -17.55 3.45
CA THR A 149 20.20 -16.55 4.08
C THR A 149 18.85 -16.52 3.37
N VAL A 150 18.86 -16.51 2.03
CA VAL A 150 17.64 -16.55 1.21
C VAL A 150 16.85 -17.85 1.45
N GLN A 151 17.55 -18.97 1.53
CA GLN A 151 16.97 -20.28 1.85
C GLN A 151 16.38 -20.34 3.27
N ALA A 152 17.06 -19.75 4.25
CA ALA A 152 16.55 -19.66 5.62
C ALA A 152 15.30 -18.78 5.72
N GLU A 153 15.28 -17.63 5.01
CA GLU A 153 14.13 -16.74 4.93
C GLU A 153 12.94 -17.42 4.24
N ALA A 154 13.18 -18.18 3.16
CA ALA A 154 12.14 -18.87 2.39
C ALA A 154 11.40 -19.99 3.16
N LYS A 155 11.96 -20.43 4.30
CA LYS A 155 11.30 -21.37 5.22
C LYS A 155 10.31 -20.67 6.15
N LYS A 156 10.51 -19.37 6.40
CA LYS A 156 9.71 -18.60 7.35
C LYS A 156 8.43 -18.11 6.69
N GLU A 157 7.38 -17.97 7.49
CA GLU A 157 6.16 -17.32 7.04
C GLU A 157 6.39 -15.80 6.96
N LYS A 158 5.89 -15.19 5.89
CA LYS A 158 5.97 -13.74 5.73
C LYS A 158 5.10 -13.08 6.79
N LYS A 159 5.66 -12.09 7.46
CA LYS A 159 4.93 -11.31 8.44
C LYS A 159 4.08 -10.25 7.75
N THR A 160 2.85 -10.08 8.20
CA THR A 160 1.93 -9.08 7.68
C THR A 160 2.09 -7.78 8.45
N VAL A 161 2.48 -6.72 7.75
CA VAL A 161 2.65 -5.37 8.29
C VAL A 161 1.47 -4.51 7.84
N PHE A 162 0.60 -4.15 8.79
CA PHE A 162 -0.47 -3.19 8.57
C PHE A 162 0.04 -1.76 8.80
N LEU A 163 -0.10 -0.89 7.81
CA LEU A 163 0.33 0.49 7.83
C LEU A 163 -0.88 1.44 7.65
N THR A 164 -1.04 2.41 8.56
CA THR A 164 -1.84 3.62 8.28
C THR A 164 -0.95 4.73 7.74
N GLY A 165 -1.52 5.67 7.00
CA GLY A 165 -0.74 6.80 6.45
C GLY A 165 0.20 6.42 5.32
N GLY A 166 -0.01 5.26 4.67
CA GLY A 166 0.82 4.76 3.57
C GLY A 166 0.87 5.66 2.33
N THR A 167 -0.03 6.65 2.21
CA THR A 167 -0.01 7.63 1.10
C THR A 167 0.70 8.95 1.46
N GLY A 168 1.23 9.09 2.67
CA GLY A 168 2.09 10.21 3.08
C GLY A 168 3.57 9.92 2.82
N THR A 169 4.42 10.95 2.92
CA THR A 169 5.86 10.88 2.59
C THR A 169 6.59 9.74 3.29
N MET A 170 6.50 9.67 4.63
CA MET A 170 7.10 8.59 5.43
C MET A 170 6.45 7.23 5.13
N GLY A 171 5.14 7.20 4.90
CA GLY A 171 4.40 5.97 4.60
C GLY A 171 4.83 5.34 3.27
N VAL A 172 5.01 6.15 2.22
CA VAL A 172 5.49 5.70 0.90
C VAL A 172 6.90 5.10 1.01
N GLU A 173 7.81 5.76 1.72
CA GLU A 173 9.15 5.22 1.94
C GLU A 173 9.11 3.94 2.79
N THR A 174 8.25 3.87 3.79
CA THR A 174 8.04 2.63 4.57
C THR A 174 7.56 1.48 3.67
N ILE A 175 6.61 1.72 2.76
CA ILE A 175 6.14 0.73 1.80
C ILE A 175 7.29 0.25 0.91
N LYS A 176 8.09 1.17 0.35
CA LYS A 176 9.25 0.81 -0.48
C LYS A 176 10.26 -0.06 0.28
N GLN A 177 10.56 0.29 1.53
CA GLN A 177 11.51 -0.46 2.37
C GLN A 177 10.98 -1.85 2.80
N LEU A 178 9.67 -2.00 3.00
CA LEU A 178 9.07 -3.30 3.28
C LEU A 178 8.96 -4.17 2.01
N LEU A 179 8.62 -3.58 0.87
CA LEU A 179 8.50 -4.30 -0.41
C LEU A 179 9.86 -4.68 -0.99
N SER A 180 10.93 -3.93 -0.73
CA SER A 180 12.30 -4.36 -1.06
C SER A 180 12.72 -5.61 -0.28
N ARG A 181 12.02 -5.90 0.83
CA ARG A 181 12.16 -7.10 1.67
C ARG A 181 10.95 -8.03 1.49
N SER A 182 10.42 -8.12 0.27
CA SER A 182 9.20 -8.88 -0.06
C SER A 182 9.28 -10.37 0.28
N GLY A 183 10.49 -10.94 0.47
CA GLY A 183 10.69 -12.29 0.99
C GLY A 183 10.23 -12.46 2.44
N ARG A 184 10.22 -11.38 3.24
CA ARG A 184 9.92 -11.38 4.68
C ARG A 184 8.56 -10.76 5.02
N PHE A 185 8.05 -9.84 4.21
CA PHE A 185 6.86 -9.06 4.55
C PHE A 185 5.74 -9.13 3.52
N ASN A 186 4.51 -9.20 4.01
CA ASN A 186 3.31 -8.75 3.31
C ASN A 186 2.96 -7.35 3.82
N VAL A 187 2.59 -6.44 2.92
CA VAL A 187 2.33 -5.04 3.23
C VAL A 187 0.86 -4.74 2.99
N ARG A 188 0.15 -4.34 4.05
CA ARG A 188 -1.25 -3.94 4.03
C ARG A 188 -1.36 -2.45 4.32
N VAL A 189 -2.01 -1.69 3.44
CA VAL A 189 -2.18 -0.25 3.61
C VAL A 189 -3.65 0.11 3.73
N LEU A 190 -3.99 0.90 4.74
CA LEU A 190 -5.28 1.60 4.80
C LEU A 190 -5.17 2.93 4.04
N ALA A 191 -6.06 3.13 3.06
CA ALA A 191 -6.15 4.39 2.33
C ALA A 191 -7.60 4.81 2.06
N ARG A 192 -7.87 6.12 2.12
CA ARG A 192 -9.16 6.68 1.70
C ARG A 192 -9.31 6.58 0.18
N ARG A 193 -10.51 6.30 -0.32
CA ARG A 193 -10.77 6.30 -1.78
C ARG A 193 -10.69 7.73 -2.32
N SER A 194 -9.61 8.02 -3.05
CA SER A 194 -9.46 9.26 -3.81
C SER A 194 -8.56 9.02 -5.01
N GLN A 195 -8.71 9.83 -6.06
CA GLN A 195 -7.87 9.72 -7.26
C GLN A 195 -6.38 9.90 -6.90
N LYS A 196 -6.07 10.89 -6.06
CA LYS A 196 -4.72 11.12 -5.50
C LYS A 196 -4.14 9.87 -4.82
N ASN A 197 -4.89 9.22 -3.93
CA ASN A 197 -4.39 8.03 -3.23
C ASN A 197 -4.23 6.84 -4.18
N LYS A 198 -5.10 6.70 -5.19
CA LYS A 198 -4.96 5.68 -6.22
C LYS A 198 -3.69 5.88 -7.06
N GLU A 199 -3.37 7.13 -7.40
CA GLU A 199 -2.15 7.47 -8.15
C GLU A 199 -0.89 7.16 -7.35
N VAL A 200 -0.83 7.59 -6.08
CA VAL A 200 0.30 7.31 -5.18
C VAL A 200 0.53 5.81 -5.03
N LEU A 201 -0.53 5.02 -4.85
CA LEU A 201 -0.40 3.59 -4.61
C LEU A 201 -0.26 2.77 -5.91
N LYS A 202 -0.46 3.37 -7.08
CA LYS A 202 -0.49 2.69 -8.39
C LYS A 202 0.75 1.84 -8.63
N GLU A 203 1.93 2.35 -8.27
CA GLU A 203 3.21 1.64 -8.44
C GLU A 203 3.28 0.36 -7.59
N PHE A 204 2.70 0.38 -6.38
CA PHE A 204 2.73 -0.74 -5.44
C PHE A 204 1.67 -1.81 -5.72
N MET A 205 0.56 -1.46 -6.37
CA MET A 205 -0.53 -2.40 -6.69
C MET A 205 -0.12 -3.56 -7.61
N SER A 206 1.06 -3.46 -8.24
CA SER A 206 1.63 -4.52 -9.06
C SER A 206 2.26 -5.64 -8.22
N TYR A 207 2.72 -5.34 -7.00
CA TYR A 207 3.41 -6.28 -6.12
C TYR A 207 2.44 -7.34 -5.56
N PRO A 208 2.81 -8.64 -5.56
CA PRO A 208 1.93 -9.72 -5.11
C PRO A 208 1.72 -9.75 -3.59
N ASN A 209 2.64 -9.16 -2.83
CA ASN A 209 2.63 -9.08 -1.37
C ASN A 209 2.15 -7.70 -0.86
N PHE A 210 1.50 -6.90 -1.72
CA PHE A 210 0.94 -5.59 -1.37
C PHE A 210 -0.58 -5.61 -1.48
N GLU A 211 -1.28 -5.13 -0.45
CA GLU A 211 -2.73 -4.97 -0.46
C GLU A 211 -3.17 -3.61 0.06
N VAL A 212 -4.24 -3.08 -0.53
CA VAL A 212 -4.87 -1.82 -0.09
C VAL A 212 -6.27 -2.10 0.40
N ILE A 213 -6.52 -1.78 1.66
CA ILE A 213 -7.86 -1.73 2.22
C ILE A 213 -8.36 -0.30 2.09
N TRP A 214 -9.40 -0.14 1.27
CA TRP A 214 -10.03 1.16 1.06
C TRP A 214 -11.03 1.48 2.16
N GLY A 215 -10.77 2.52 2.94
CA GLY A 215 -11.64 2.95 4.05
C GLY A 215 -11.09 4.15 4.82
N ASP A 216 -11.69 4.42 5.99
CA ASP A 216 -11.33 5.54 6.86
C ASP A 216 -10.86 5.02 8.23
N MET A 217 -9.90 5.69 8.85
CA MET A 217 -9.35 5.30 10.14
C MET A 217 -10.30 5.56 11.33
N LYS A 218 -11.34 6.37 11.13
CA LYS A 218 -12.42 6.58 12.11
C LYS A 218 -13.39 5.40 12.15
N ASP A 219 -13.44 4.57 11.10
CA ASP A 219 -14.30 3.39 11.05
C ASP A 219 -13.61 2.21 11.74
N TYR A 220 -14.16 1.81 12.89
CA TYR A 220 -13.65 0.71 13.69
C TYR A 220 -13.66 -0.62 12.93
N ASP A 221 -14.69 -0.92 12.15
CA ASP A 221 -14.79 -2.20 11.44
C ASP A 221 -13.75 -2.31 10.33
N THR A 222 -13.43 -1.20 9.68
CA THR A 222 -12.30 -1.12 8.76
C THR A 222 -10.98 -1.33 9.47
N ILE A 223 -10.73 -0.65 10.60
CA ILE A 223 -9.50 -0.86 11.39
C ILE A 223 -9.38 -2.30 11.88
N TYR A 224 -10.47 -2.88 12.37
CA TYR A 224 -10.52 -4.28 12.80
C TYR A 224 -10.09 -5.21 11.67
N ARG A 225 -10.70 -5.08 10.47
CA ARG A 225 -10.29 -5.84 9.29
C ARG A 225 -8.81 -5.64 8.93
N CYS A 226 -8.30 -4.41 9.07
CA CYS A 226 -6.89 -4.13 8.79
C CYS A 226 -5.94 -4.79 9.79
N VAL A 227 -6.33 -4.87 11.07
CA VAL A 227 -5.51 -5.49 12.13
C VAL A 227 -5.58 -7.02 12.09
N THR A 228 -6.69 -7.60 11.62
CA THR A 228 -6.87 -9.06 11.58
C THR A 228 -5.77 -9.75 10.76
N GLY A 229 -5.01 -10.62 11.43
CA GLY A 229 -3.88 -11.34 10.83
C GLY A 229 -2.62 -10.50 10.58
N ALA A 230 -2.52 -9.30 11.15
CA ALA A 230 -1.28 -8.52 11.14
C ALA A 230 -0.35 -8.95 12.28
N ASP A 231 0.95 -9.02 12.00
CA ASP A 231 2.01 -9.23 12.99
C ASP A 231 2.52 -7.88 13.53
N TYR A 232 2.52 -6.86 12.68
CA TYR A 232 2.90 -5.49 13.02
C TYR A 232 1.82 -4.51 12.59
N VAL A 233 1.58 -3.52 13.45
CA VAL A 233 0.76 -2.35 13.14
C VAL A 233 1.64 -1.11 13.22
N LEU A 234 1.87 -0.46 12.09
CA LEU A 234 2.58 0.80 11.96
C LEU A 234 1.56 1.95 11.85
N HIS A 235 1.31 2.64 12.96
CA HIS A 235 0.40 3.77 12.99
C HIS A 235 1.13 5.07 12.63
N ILE A 236 1.39 5.28 11.34
CA ILE A 236 2.06 6.48 10.82
C ILE A 236 1.05 7.61 10.51
N GLY A 237 -0.14 7.23 10.03
CA GLY A 237 -1.14 8.19 9.56
C GLY A 237 -1.71 9.08 10.66
N ALA A 238 -1.68 10.39 10.42
CA ALA A 238 -2.31 11.41 11.23
C ALA A 238 -2.74 12.61 10.35
N MET A 239 -3.68 13.40 10.87
CA MET A 239 -3.95 14.74 10.38
C MET A 239 -2.88 15.67 10.96
N VAL A 240 -2.11 16.30 10.06
CA VAL A 240 -0.97 17.17 10.36
C VAL A 240 -1.23 18.57 9.80
N SER A 241 -0.46 19.56 10.23
CA SER A 241 -0.48 20.90 9.67
C SER A 241 -0.21 20.90 8.15
N PRO A 242 -0.90 21.74 7.37
CA PRO A 242 -1.79 22.83 7.80
C PRO A 242 -3.21 22.42 8.14
N ALA A 243 -3.59 21.15 7.89
CA ALA A 243 -4.95 20.69 8.14
C ALA A 243 -5.28 20.73 9.64
N ALA A 244 -4.29 20.44 10.48
CA ALA A 244 -4.39 20.54 11.93
C ALA A 244 -4.75 21.95 12.44
N ASP A 245 -4.16 22.96 11.80
CA ASP A 245 -4.34 24.36 12.20
C ASP A 245 -5.70 24.90 11.72
N LYS A 246 -6.19 24.38 10.58
CA LYS A 246 -7.47 24.76 9.97
C LYS A 246 -8.68 24.07 10.62
N ASP A 247 -8.51 22.85 11.15
CA ASP A 247 -9.56 22.10 11.86
C ASP A 247 -9.00 21.43 13.14
N PRO A 248 -8.79 22.20 14.22
CA PRO A 248 -8.28 21.71 15.49
C PRO A 248 -9.09 20.57 16.11
N GLU A 249 -10.41 20.72 16.17
CA GLU A 249 -11.30 19.75 16.80
C GLU A 249 -11.37 18.46 15.99
N GLY A 250 -11.50 18.57 14.65
CA GLY A 250 -11.46 17.42 13.77
C GLY A 250 -10.12 16.68 13.81
N THR A 251 -9.02 17.38 14.05
CA THR A 251 -7.69 16.80 14.23
C THR A 251 -7.58 15.99 15.50
N LEU A 252 -8.00 16.55 16.65
CA LEU A 252 -8.06 15.83 17.91
C LEU A 252 -8.91 14.56 17.76
N ARG A 253 -10.13 14.70 17.23
CA ARG A 253 -11.06 13.58 17.02
C ARG A 253 -10.48 12.50 16.11
N THR A 254 -9.82 12.90 15.03
CA THR A 254 -9.26 11.95 14.05
C THR A 254 -8.04 11.22 14.60
N ASN A 255 -7.05 11.94 15.14
CA ASN A 255 -5.78 11.37 15.56
C ASN A 255 -5.91 10.54 16.85
N ILE A 256 -6.69 11.02 17.82
CA ILE A 256 -6.95 10.28 19.07
C ILE A 256 -7.85 9.08 18.75
N GLY A 257 -8.94 9.30 17.99
CA GLY A 257 -9.88 8.26 17.62
C GLY A 257 -9.26 7.12 16.83
N SER A 258 -8.36 7.41 15.89
CA SER A 258 -7.63 6.38 15.12
C SER A 258 -6.73 5.52 16.02
N THR A 259 -6.04 6.15 16.97
CA THR A 259 -5.17 5.47 17.92
C THR A 259 -5.97 4.52 18.82
N LEU A 260 -7.08 5.01 19.38
CA LEU A 260 -7.99 4.22 20.20
C LEU A 260 -8.61 3.05 19.42
N ASN A 261 -9.02 3.27 18.17
CA ASN A 261 -9.55 2.23 17.30
C ASN A 261 -8.53 1.12 17.06
N ILE A 262 -7.26 1.47 16.81
CA ILE A 262 -6.18 0.49 16.60
C ILE A 262 -5.93 -0.32 17.87
N ILE A 263 -5.78 0.34 19.03
CA ILE A 263 -5.57 -0.34 20.30
C ILE A 263 -6.73 -1.31 20.59
N LYS A 264 -7.97 -0.83 20.41
CA LYS A 264 -9.18 -1.65 20.58
C LYS A 264 -9.19 -2.84 19.62
N ALA A 265 -8.83 -2.63 18.36
CA ALA A 265 -8.82 -3.68 17.34
C ALA A 265 -7.76 -4.75 17.61
N ILE A 266 -6.56 -4.36 18.11
CA ILE A 266 -5.51 -5.31 18.51
C ILE A 266 -5.99 -6.16 19.68
N LYS A 267 -6.55 -5.53 20.72
CA LYS A 267 -7.08 -6.24 21.90
C LYS A 267 -8.21 -7.22 21.56
N ALA A 268 -8.97 -6.95 20.50
CA ALA A 268 -10.06 -7.80 20.06
C ALA A 268 -9.60 -9.02 19.23
N GLN A 269 -8.31 -9.10 18.86
CA GLN A 269 -7.79 -10.26 18.14
C GLN A 269 -7.70 -11.50 19.04
N PRO A 270 -7.75 -12.72 18.47
CA PRO A 270 -7.65 -13.95 19.26
C PRO A 270 -6.35 -14.07 20.08
N ASN A 271 -5.25 -13.50 19.58
CA ASN A 271 -3.97 -13.43 20.28
C ASN A 271 -3.37 -12.01 20.16
N PRO A 272 -3.79 -11.06 21.01
CA PRO A 272 -3.29 -9.69 20.97
C PRO A 272 -1.79 -9.58 21.19
N ASP A 273 -1.21 -10.49 21.98
CA ASP A 273 0.21 -10.52 22.32
C ASP A 273 1.12 -10.93 21.15
N ALA A 274 0.55 -11.48 20.08
CA ALA A 274 1.30 -11.74 18.84
C ALA A 274 1.50 -10.47 17.99
N ILE A 275 0.76 -9.40 18.28
CA ILE A 275 0.71 -8.20 17.44
C ILE A 275 1.52 -7.08 18.08
N LYS A 276 2.44 -6.51 17.31
CA LYS A 276 3.35 -5.46 17.75
C LYS A 276 2.90 -4.10 17.20
N LEU A 277 2.64 -3.14 18.09
CA LEU A 277 2.24 -1.78 17.70
C LEU A 277 3.44 -0.84 17.69
N ALA A 278 3.71 -0.19 16.56
CA ALA A 278 4.57 0.98 16.48
C ALA A 278 3.69 2.22 16.22
N TYR A 279 3.62 3.08 17.22
CA TYR A 279 2.95 4.37 17.14
C TYR A 279 3.95 5.44 16.70
N VAL A 280 3.63 6.24 15.68
CA VAL A 280 4.44 7.39 15.31
C VAL A 280 3.93 8.64 16.03
N GLY A 281 4.66 9.06 17.05
CA GLY A 281 4.48 10.33 17.76
C GLY A 281 5.20 11.48 17.05
N THR A 282 5.51 12.55 17.79
CA THR A 282 6.27 13.70 17.28
C THR A 282 7.12 14.34 18.37
N VAL A 283 8.29 14.87 18.00
CA VAL A 283 9.10 15.68 18.92
C VAL A 283 8.39 16.99 19.34
N ALA A 284 7.40 17.45 18.56
CA ALA A 284 6.58 18.62 18.88
C ALA A 284 5.79 18.47 20.19
N GLU A 285 5.58 17.24 20.68
CA GLU A 285 5.02 16.96 22.01
C GLU A 285 5.81 17.64 23.13
N THR A 286 7.10 17.91 22.91
CA THR A 286 7.98 18.56 23.89
C THR A 286 8.08 20.08 23.73
N GLY A 287 7.45 20.65 22.70
CA GLY A 287 7.47 22.08 22.38
C GLY A 287 8.83 22.58 21.89
N SER A 288 8.99 23.90 21.81
CA SER A 288 10.22 24.52 21.32
C SER A 288 11.44 24.26 22.22
N ARG A 289 12.61 24.23 21.59
CA ARG A 289 13.96 23.97 22.10
C ARG A 289 14.92 25.07 21.66
N THR A 290 14.88 26.18 22.39
CA THR A 290 15.78 27.34 22.20
C THR A 290 16.96 27.29 23.16
N ALA A 291 17.98 28.11 22.89
CA ALA A 291 19.12 28.26 23.80
C ALA A 291 18.68 28.53 25.25
N PRO A 292 19.33 27.91 26.24
CA PRO A 292 20.46 26.97 26.14
C PRO A 292 20.05 25.49 26.00
N ILE A 293 18.76 25.16 25.91
CA ILE A 293 18.23 23.79 25.89
C ILE A 293 17.84 23.42 24.45
N HIS A 294 18.83 22.99 23.67
CA HIS A 294 18.64 22.68 22.25
C HIS A 294 18.20 21.24 21.97
N TRP A 295 18.55 20.27 22.82
CA TRP A 295 18.40 18.85 22.49
C TRP A 295 17.33 18.17 23.34
N GLY A 296 16.21 17.85 22.70
CA GLY A 296 15.14 17.07 23.31
C GLY A 296 15.56 15.63 23.60
N ARG A 297 15.31 15.17 24.83
CA ARG A 297 15.45 13.77 25.25
C ARG A 297 14.08 13.15 25.45
N CYS A 298 13.98 11.82 25.34
CA CYS A 298 12.70 11.12 25.50
C CYS A 298 12.04 11.37 26.88
N GLY A 299 12.86 11.57 27.92
CA GLY A 299 12.39 11.84 29.29
C GLY A 299 12.14 13.32 29.61
N ASP A 300 12.29 14.23 28.65
CA ASP A 300 11.96 15.63 28.89
C ASP A 300 10.44 15.82 29.07
N PRO A 301 10.00 16.87 29.77
CA PRO A 301 8.58 17.15 29.96
C PRO A 301 7.83 17.30 28.63
N VAL A 302 6.67 16.67 28.56
CA VAL A 302 5.71 16.84 27.48
C VAL A 302 5.01 18.19 27.67
N LYS A 303 5.23 19.10 26.73
CA LYS A 303 4.78 20.49 26.76
C LYS A 303 4.65 21.02 25.32
N PRO A 304 3.60 20.62 24.57
CA PRO A 304 3.41 21.11 23.21
C PRO A 304 3.23 22.63 23.20
N SER A 305 3.57 23.26 22.08
CA SER A 305 3.42 24.71 21.90
C SER A 305 1.94 25.14 22.02
N ILE A 306 1.72 26.37 22.47
CA ILE A 306 0.36 26.93 22.56
C ILE A 306 -0.25 26.92 21.15
N HIS A 307 -1.50 26.44 21.04
CA HIS A 307 -2.23 26.25 19.78
C HIS A 307 -1.68 25.16 18.83
N ASP A 308 -0.68 24.37 19.23
CA ASP A 308 -0.28 23.19 18.47
C ASP A 308 -1.21 22.00 18.76
N TYR A 309 -2.37 22.00 18.09
CA TYR A 309 -3.36 20.92 18.21
C TYR A 309 -2.87 19.60 17.62
N TYR A 310 -1.93 19.65 16.67
CA TYR A 310 -1.27 18.44 16.20
C TYR A 310 -0.43 17.82 17.32
N GLY A 311 0.46 18.60 17.94
CA GLY A 311 1.25 18.20 19.10
C GLY A 311 0.36 17.69 20.23
N LEU A 312 -0.70 18.41 20.60
CA LEU A 312 -1.64 17.99 21.63
C LEU A 312 -2.30 16.64 21.30
N SER A 313 -2.73 16.44 20.05
CA SER A 313 -3.34 15.18 19.63
C SER A 313 -2.38 13.99 19.76
N LYS A 314 -1.09 14.23 19.52
CA LYS A 314 -0.01 13.23 19.64
C LYS A 314 0.32 12.93 21.10
N VAL A 315 0.34 13.94 21.97
CA VAL A 315 0.47 13.74 23.44
C VAL A 315 -0.61 12.82 23.98
N VAL A 316 -1.88 13.10 23.66
CA VAL A 316 -2.99 12.27 24.15
C VAL A 316 -2.92 10.87 23.57
N SER A 317 -2.68 10.75 22.27
CA SER A 317 -2.57 9.43 21.61
C SER A 317 -1.40 8.60 22.14
N GLU A 318 -0.23 9.21 22.38
CA GLU A 318 0.92 8.52 22.96
C GLU A 318 0.59 8.01 24.37
N ARG A 319 -0.07 8.82 25.19
CA ARG A 319 -0.55 8.40 26.51
C ARG A 319 -1.46 7.16 26.42
N GLU A 320 -2.41 7.14 25.48
CA GLU A 320 -3.27 5.97 25.25
C GLU A 320 -2.47 4.71 24.86
N VAL A 321 -1.37 4.87 24.11
CA VAL A 321 -0.47 3.75 23.76
C VAL A 321 0.26 3.24 25.01
N PHE A 322 0.79 4.14 25.85
CA PHE A 322 1.45 3.79 27.11
C PHE A 322 0.51 3.06 28.07
N GLU A 323 -0.70 3.58 28.23
CA GLU A 323 -1.74 3.04 29.13
C GLU A 323 -2.53 1.89 28.48
N SER A 324 -2.21 1.51 27.24
CA SER A 324 -2.96 0.52 26.48
C SER A 324 -2.95 -0.87 27.12
N GLY A 325 -1.92 -1.22 27.89
CA GLY A 325 -1.73 -2.57 28.41
C GLY A 325 -1.41 -3.62 27.34
N LEU A 326 -1.10 -3.20 26.11
CA LEU A 326 -0.57 -4.11 25.08
C LEU A 326 0.81 -4.63 25.51
N LYS A 327 1.09 -5.92 25.26
CA LYS A 327 2.39 -6.49 25.57
C LYS A 327 3.51 -5.87 24.74
N TYR A 328 3.25 -5.60 23.45
CA TYR A 328 4.22 -5.05 22.52
C TYR A 328 3.74 -3.74 21.92
N TRP A 329 4.26 -2.63 22.44
CA TRP A 329 4.09 -1.31 21.85
C TRP A 329 5.41 -0.55 21.83
N VAL A 330 5.58 0.40 20.92
CA VAL A 330 6.66 1.38 20.93
C VAL A 330 6.13 2.71 20.42
N SER A 331 6.56 3.82 21.04
CA SER A 331 6.32 5.17 20.52
C SER A 331 7.57 5.69 19.84
N ILE A 332 7.46 6.07 18.58
CA ILE A 332 8.54 6.65 17.79
C ILE A 332 8.21 8.11 17.52
N ARG A 333 8.81 9.01 18.29
CA ARG A 333 8.64 10.46 18.16
C ARG A 333 9.46 10.96 16.99
N GLN A 334 8.78 11.04 15.84
CA GLN A 334 9.35 11.50 14.59
C GLN A 334 9.71 12.98 14.67
N THR A 335 10.92 13.33 14.25
CA THR A 335 11.37 14.72 14.09
C THR A 335 10.90 15.33 12.77
N GLY A 336 11.19 16.62 12.56
CA GLY A 336 10.97 17.31 11.29
C GLY A 336 11.63 16.57 10.11
N MET A 337 10.90 16.46 8.99
CA MET A 337 11.41 15.80 7.78
C MET A 337 11.88 16.82 6.75
N HIS A 338 13.05 16.57 6.16
CA HIS A 338 13.63 17.28 5.04
C HIS A 338 13.66 16.39 3.77
N PRO A 339 13.38 16.91 2.57
CA PRO A 339 12.94 18.28 2.28
C PRO A 339 11.55 18.60 2.85
N ILE A 340 11.36 19.86 3.24
CA ILE A 340 10.06 20.35 3.68
C ILE A 340 9.10 20.27 2.49
N LYS A 341 7.84 19.94 2.78
CA LYS A 341 6.82 19.83 1.75
C LYS A 341 6.57 21.20 1.11
N GLU A 342 6.58 21.25 -0.22
CA GLU A 342 6.29 22.46 -1.01
C GLU A 342 4.98 23.12 -0.57
N GLY A 343 5.01 24.44 -0.39
CA GLY A 343 3.88 25.26 0.05
C GLY A 343 3.72 25.34 1.57
N ALA A 344 4.47 24.57 2.36
CA ALA A 344 4.44 24.66 3.82
C ALA A 344 4.94 26.01 4.34
N GLU A 345 5.83 26.67 3.58
CA GLU A 345 6.33 28.02 3.86
C GLU A 345 5.24 29.09 3.83
N ASN A 346 4.10 28.81 3.19
CA ASN A 346 2.95 29.71 3.11
C ASN A 346 1.87 29.41 4.16
N GLU A 347 2.11 28.43 5.03
CA GLU A 347 1.14 27.99 6.03
C GLU A 347 1.57 28.40 7.45
N PRO A 348 0.64 28.58 8.40
CA PRO A 348 0.96 29.01 9.77
C PRO A 348 1.94 28.11 10.53
N ILE A 349 2.14 26.88 10.06
CA ILE A 349 3.08 25.89 10.63
C ILE A 349 4.49 26.46 10.84
N ILE A 350 4.94 27.42 10.02
CA ILE A 350 6.26 28.05 10.17
C ILE A 350 6.43 28.80 11.49
N PHE A 351 5.33 29.19 12.15
CA PHE A 351 5.36 29.90 13.44
C PHE A 351 5.27 28.97 14.65
N HIS A 352 5.03 27.66 14.44
CA HIS A 352 5.03 26.69 15.54
C HIS A 352 6.45 26.46 16.09
N GLN A 353 7.46 26.81 15.30
CA GLN A 353 8.85 26.64 15.64
C GLN A 353 9.60 27.96 15.44
N PRO A 354 10.06 28.64 16.51
CA PRO A 354 10.76 29.90 16.36
C PRO A 354 12.07 29.73 15.55
N PRO A 355 12.62 30.80 14.96
CA PRO A 355 13.86 30.70 14.16
C PRO A 355 15.02 30.04 14.92
N ASN A 356 15.14 30.32 16.23
CA ASN A 356 16.17 29.76 17.12
C ASN A 356 15.83 28.38 17.69
N ASP A 357 14.71 27.78 17.28
CA ASP A 357 14.39 26.40 17.64
C ASP A 357 15.38 25.46 16.98
N VAL A 358 15.89 24.49 17.74
CA VAL A 358 16.90 23.57 17.26
C VAL A 358 16.31 22.17 17.14
N MET A 359 16.42 21.58 15.96
CA MET A 359 15.96 20.24 15.68
C MET A 359 17.08 19.37 15.12
N GLU A 360 17.03 18.09 15.45
CA GLU A 360 17.75 17.06 14.71
C GLU A 360 16.82 16.56 13.61
N TRP A 361 17.06 16.98 12.37
CA TRP A 361 16.19 16.68 11.23
C TRP A 361 16.35 15.23 10.75
N SER A 362 15.38 14.79 9.93
CA SER A 362 15.46 13.49 9.27
C SER A 362 15.00 13.50 7.82
N THR A 363 15.36 12.47 7.07
CA THR A 363 14.72 12.22 5.77
C THR A 363 13.57 11.23 5.89
N ALA A 364 12.62 11.32 4.96
CA ALA A 364 11.56 10.31 4.85
C ALA A 364 12.12 8.90 4.57
N ILE A 365 13.26 8.80 3.87
CA ILE A 365 13.94 7.54 3.57
C ILE A 365 14.43 6.88 4.86
N GLU A 366 15.18 7.61 5.69
CA GLU A 366 15.70 7.08 6.97
C GLU A 366 14.55 6.72 7.91
N SER A 367 13.50 7.53 7.92
CA SER A 367 12.28 7.25 8.69
C SER A 367 11.60 5.96 8.22
N GLY A 368 11.50 5.75 6.90
CA GLY A 368 10.99 4.51 6.31
C GLY A 368 11.88 3.29 6.59
N ILE A 369 13.20 3.45 6.58
CA ILE A 369 14.17 2.40 6.95
C ILE A 369 13.95 1.98 8.40
N ALA A 370 13.81 2.94 9.32
CA ALA A 370 13.53 2.66 10.72
C ALA A 370 12.21 1.88 10.91
N MET A 371 11.16 2.26 10.19
CA MET A 371 9.86 1.57 10.21
C MET A 371 9.92 0.14 9.66
N ALA A 372 10.73 -0.11 8.63
CA ALA A 372 10.92 -1.48 8.13
C ALA A 372 11.79 -2.30 9.10
N ASN A 373 12.85 -1.71 9.66
CA ASN A 373 13.76 -2.36 10.59
C ASN A 373 13.09 -2.80 11.89
N LEU A 374 12.14 -2.02 12.43
CA LEU A 374 11.42 -2.43 13.64
C LEU A 374 10.52 -3.67 13.43
N CYS A 375 10.25 -4.04 12.18
CA CYS A 375 9.47 -5.24 11.83
C CYS A 375 10.32 -6.52 11.74
N GLU A 376 11.64 -6.41 11.90
CA GLU A 376 12.57 -7.53 11.74
C GLU A 376 12.62 -8.46 12.96
N ASP A 377 13.13 -9.68 12.76
CA ASP A 377 13.31 -10.68 13.82
C ASP A 377 14.41 -10.32 14.83
N TRP A 378 15.39 -9.51 14.42
CA TRP A 378 16.52 -9.13 15.28
C TRP A 378 16.18 -8.03 16.29
N VAL A 379 14.97 -7.48 16.27
CA VAL A 379 14.53 -6.45 17.20
C VAL A 379 14.34 -7.06 18.58
N ASP A 380 15.22 -6.66 19.50
CA ASP A 380 15.28 -7.19 20.87
C ASP A 380 14.00 -6.90 21.68
N GLU A 381 13.68 -7.79 22.63
CA GLU A 381 12.52 -7.64 23.54
C GLU A 381 12.57 -6.32 24.33
N SER A 382 13.77 -5.86 24.70
CA SER A 382 13.97 -4.61 25.45
C SER A 382 13.66 -3.36 24.63
N PHE A 383 13.50 -3.46 23.30
CA PHE A 383 13.07 -2.35 22.46
C PHE A 383 11.64 -1.93 22.79
N TRP A 384 10.78 -2.89 23.12
CA TRP A 384 9.35 -2.68 23.33
C TRP A 384 9.02 -2.09 24.70
N ARG A 385 7.85 -1.44 24.77
CA ARG A 385 7.29 -0.69 25.91
C ARG A 385 8.12 0.55 26.28
N LYS A 386 8.58 1.26 25.26
CA LYS A 386 9.42 2.46 25.36
C LYS A 386 9.04 3.50 24.31
N ALA A 387 9.52 4.72 24.53
CA ALA A 387 9.50 5.80 23.54
C ALA A 387 10.92 6.15 23.09
N TYR A 388 11.07 6.47 21.80
CA TYR A 388 12.33 6.90 21.18
C TYR A 388 12.11 8.12 20.30
N ASN A 389 13.07 9.03 20.27
CA ASN A 389 13.14 10.06 19.24
C ASN A 389 13.77 9.46 17.98
N LEU A 390 13.20 9.77 16.81
CA LEU A 390 13.71 9.33 15.50
C LEU A 390 14.19 10.53 14.70
N SER A 391 15.46 10.47 14.31
CA SER A 391 16.21 11.51 13.61
C SER A 391 17.41 10.94 12.86
N SER A 392 18.11 11.75 12.06
CA SER A 392 19.24 11.30 11.22
C SER A 392 20.62 11.47 11.88
N GLY A 393 20.65 11.73 13.18
CA GLY A 393 21.88 11.82 13.97
C GLY A 393 22.44 13.23 14.08
N ALA A 394 23.50 13.36 14.87
CA ALA A 394 24.04 14.65 15.31
C ALA A 394 24.52 15.60 14.20
N LYS A 395 24.75 15.10 12.99
CA LYS A 395 25.12 15.94 11.83
C LYS A 395 23.93 16.70 11.23
N TRP A 396 22.70 16.29 11.56
CA TRP A 396 21.46 16.90 11.09
C TRP A 396 20.83 17.85 12.10
N ARG A 397 21.66 18.33 13.01
CA ARG A 397 21.31 19.24 14.10
C ARG A 397 21.44 20.67 13.63
N TYR A 398 20.31 21.32 13.40
CA TYR A 398 20.25 22.67 12.87
C TYR A 398 19.20 23.48 13.61
N ALA A 399 19.50 24.76 13.84
CA ALA A 399 18.48 25.73 14.13
C ALA A 399 17.61 25.95 12.89
N ASN A 400 16.33 26.26 13.07
CA ASN A 400 15.42 26.47 11.95
C ASN A 400 15.90 27.56 10.98
N TRP A 401 16.50 28.63 11.51
CA TRP A 401 17.06 29.71 10.68
C TRP A 401 18.23 29.24 9.81
N GLU A 402 18.98 28.20 10.20
CA GLU A 402 20.06 27.61 9.40
C GLU A 402 19.53 26.79 8.22
N PHE A 403 18.25 26.40 8.26
CA PHE A 403 17.57 25.65 7.21
C PHE A 403 16.79 26.54 6.22
N THR A 404 16.42 27.74 6.65
CA THR A 404 15.66 28.71 5.84
C THR A 404 16.53 29.69 5.05
N ASN A 405 17.84 29.71 5.33
CA ASN A 405 18.86 30.49 4.60
C ASN A 405 19.63 29.57 3.66
#